data_AF-A0A6M2D7Q4-F1
#
_entry.id   AF-A0A6M2D7Q4-F1
#
_cell.length_a   1.000
_cell.length_b   1.000
_cell.length_c   1.000
_cell.angle_alpha   90.00
_cell.angle_beta   90.00
_cell.angle_gamma   90.00
#
_symmetry.space_group_name_H-M   'P 1'
#
loop_
_entity.id
_entity.type
_entity.pdbx_description
1 polymer ?
#
loop_
_entity_poly.entity_id
_entity_poly.type
_entity_poly.pdbx_seq_one_letter_code
_entity_poly.pdbx_strand_id
1 'polypeptide(L)'
;GTALRKLPTRLPRGEKLTDGTIQKLQNYYRIAITNNRGDILKMHRAIWASYFHSSSSNTAGSHRYCPEGATSWCKHRRAEALGEAPPDHTPILTKAQGLAVLPIYKRLTDEKLLVRCIQGKTQNAAESLNSKIWLLCPKTKFASRTTVETAAAMAVLWFNKGHSSFEHVLEELGVVPPDQLITLGRSRDQRRIERMSACETAEARAHRRNVAKKARLDDSLLKRREGSTYGAGQF
;
A
#
# COMPACT_ATOMS: atom_id res chain seq x y z
N GLY A 1 -6.98 1.21 7.27
CA GLY A 1 -8.17 0.43 6.86
C GLY A 1 -9.11 0.21 8.01
N THR A 2 -8.68 -0.55 9.02
CA THR A 2 -9.52 -0.96 10.16
C THR A 2 -10.17 0.19 10.91
N ALA A 3 -9.42 1.26 11.21
CA ALA A 3 -9.96 2.45 11.89
C ALA A 3 -11.10 3.15 11.12
N LEU A 4 -11.06 3.14 9.78
CA LEU A 4 -12.13 3.71 8.95
C LEU A 4 -13.37 2.80 8.88
N ARG A 5 -13.20 1.49 9.07
CA ARG A 5 -14.31 0.51 9.12
C ARG A 5 -14.96 0.45 10.49
N LYS A 6 -14.22 0.79 11.55
CA LYS A 6 -14.63 0.81 12.96
C LYS A 6 -14.48 2.22 13.52
N LEU A 7 -15.29 3.15 13.00
CA LEU A 7 -15.29 4.53 13.49
C LEU A 7 -15.80 4.58 14.94
N PRO A 8 -15.18 5.39 15.81
CA PRO A 8 -15.62 5.54 17.20
C PRO A 8 -16.97 6.27 17.27
N THR A 9 -17.17 7.27 16.41
CA THR A 9 -18.44 7.99 16.30
C THR A 9 -19.43 7.18 15.45
N ARG A 10 -20.62 6.93 15.99
CA ARG A 10 -21.70 6.30 15.23
C ARG A 10 -22.21 7.26 14.16
N LEU A 11 -22.29 6.77 12.92
CA LEU A 11 -22.83 7.53 11.80
C LEU A 11 -24.34 7.31 11.67
N PRO A 12 -25.08 8.27 11.09
CA PRO A 12 -26.49 8.09 10.76
C PRO A 12 -26.75 6.85 9.90
N ARG A 13 -27.98 6.33 9.95
CA ARG A 13 -28.38 5.14 9.18
C ARG A 13 -28.18 5.41 7.69
N GLY A 14 -27.45 4.51 7.02
CA GLY A 14 -27.13 4.64 5.59
C GLY A 14 -25.87 5.44 5.28
N GLU A 15 -25.24 6.10 6.26
CA GLU A 15 -24.03 6.92 6.05
C GLU A 15 -22.72 6.18 6.34
N LYS A 16 -22.74 4.85 6.47
CA LYS A 16 -21.51 4.07 6.66
C LYS A 16 -20.55 4.31 5.49
N LEU A 17 -19.26 4.51 5.80
CA LEU A 17 -18.24 4.64 4.77
C LEU A 17 -18.22 3.39 3.87
N THR A 18 -18.40 3.62 2.57
CA THR A 18 -18.30 2.57 1.55
C THR A 18 -16.85 2.14 1.37
N ASP A 19 -16.62 0.90 0.94
CA ASP A 19 -15.28 0.38 0.65
C ASP A 19 -14.53 1.22 -0.39
N GLY A 20 -15.25 1.77 -1.38
CA GLY A 20 -14.70 2.68 -2.37
C GLY A 20 -14.20 3.99 -1.75
N THR A 21 -14.99 4.59 -0.85
CA THR A 21 -14.59 5.81 -0.11
C THR A 21 -13.38 5.52 0.78
N ILE A 22 -13.39 4.43 1.54
CA ILE A 22 -12.26 4.03 2.39
C ILE A 22 -10.98 3.87 1.55
N GLN A 23 -11.07 3.23 0.39
CA GLN A 23 -9.92 3.05 -0.48
C GLN A 23 -9.39 4.38 -1.02
N LYS A 24 -10.25 5.32 -1.39
CA LYS A 24 -9.84 6.68 -1.80
C LYS A 24 -9.08 7.40 -0.69
N LEU A 25 -9.61 7.41 0.54
CA LEU A 25 -8.94 8.06 1.69
C LEU A 25 -7.58 7.42 1.98
N GLN A 26 -7.49 6.08 1.98
CA GLN A 26 -6.22 5.38 2.16
C GLN A 26 -5.22 5.69 1.04
N ASN A 27 -5.70 5.83 -0.19
CA ASN A 27 -4.88 6.15 -1.35
C ASN A 27 -4.31 7.58 -1.24
N TYR A 28 -5.12 8.56 -0.82
CA TYR A 28 -4.65 9.92 -0.60
C TYR A 28 -3.61 10.00 0.50
N TYR A 29 -3.84 9.34 1.65
CA TYR A 29 -2.84 9.28 2.72
C TYR A 29 -1.52 8.69 2.23
N ARG A 30 -1.57 7.57 1.48
CA ARG A 30 -0.36 6.96 0.90
C ARG A 30 0.37 7.93 -0.01
N ILE A 31 -0.35 8.60 -0.92
CA ILE A 31 0.24 9.57 -1.86
C ILE A 31 0.88 10.76 -1.12
N ALA A 32 0.20 11.28 -0.10
CA ALA A 32 0.70 12.39 0.72
C ALA A 32 2.04 12.05 1.38
N ILE A 33 2.20 10.83 1.89
CA ILE A 33 3.48 10.35 2.43
C ILE A 33 4.51 10.11 1.32
N THR A 34 4.14 9.38 0.25
CA THR A 34 5.11 8.95 -0.76
C THR A 34 5.66 10.08 -1.62
N ASN A 35 4.87 11.13 -1.87
CA ASN A 35 5.29 12.27 -2.69
C ASN A 35 6.07 13.33 -1.91
N ASN A 36 6.05 13.27 -0.58
CA ASN A 36 6.69 14.27 0.29
C ASN A 36 7.74 13.62 1.21
N ARG A 37 8.43 12.58 0.72
CA ARG A 37 9.51 11.92 1.47
C ARG A 37 10.58 12.94 1.86
N GLY A 38 11.14 12.78 3.05
CA GLY A 38 12.13 13.73 3.58
C GLY A 38 11.57 15.03 4.16
N ASP A 39 10.27 15.34 4.00
CA ASP A 39 9.69 16.61 4.43
C ASP A 39 8.38 16.40 5.22
N ILE A 40 8.49 16.41 6.55
CA ILE A 40 7.39 16.19 7.48
C ILE A 40 6.30 17.27 7.34
N LEU A 41 6.70 18.53 7.13
CA LEU A 41 5.76 19.65 7.01
C LEU A 41 4.92 19.52 5.74
N LYS A 42 5.54 19.14 4.61
CA LYS A 42 4.81 18.85 3.37
C LYS A 42 3.91 17.63 3.51
N MET A 43 4.35 16.56 4.20
CA MET A 43 3.47 15.42 4.51
C MET A 43 2.24 15.88 5.28
N HIS A 44 2.44 16.62 6.38
CA HIS A 44 1.36 17.13 7.22
C HIS A 44 0.36 17.96 6.39
N ARG A 45 0.85 18.94 5.62
CA ARG A 45 0.03 19.79 4.74
C ARG A 45 -0.75 18.97 3.71
N ALA A 46 -0.09 18.01 3.05
CA ALA A 46 -0.72 17.17 2.03
C ALA A 46 -1.80 16.23 2.61
N ILE A 47 -1.58 15.69 3.82
CA ILE A 47 -2.57 14.88 4.52
C ILE A 47 -3.81 15.73 4.84
N TRP A 48 -3.64 16.93 5.41
CA TRP A 48 -4.75 17.84 5.66
C TRP A 48 -5.45 18.31 4.38
N ALA A 49 -4.69 18.56 3.31
CA ALA A 49 -5.25 18.86 2.00
C ALA A 49 -6.21 17.77 1.53
N SER A 50 -5.85 16.50 1.71
CA SER A 50 -6.72 15.39 1.36
C SER A 50 -8.00 15.30 2.21
N TYR A 51 -7.92 15.64 3.50
CA TYR A 51 -9.08 15.70 4.38
C TYR A 51 -10.06 16.80 3.94
N PHE A 52 -9.55 18.03 3.84
CA PHE A 52 -10.36 19.19 3.47
C PHE A 52 -10.94 19.05 2.07
N HIS A 53 -10.17 18.54 1.11
CA HIS A 53 -10.67 18.25 -0.22
C HIS A 53 -11.79 17.19 -0.20
N SER A 54 -11.65 16.14 0.61
CA SER A 54 -12.67 15.10 0.72
C SER A 54 -13.99 15.59 1.34
N SER A 55 -13.92 16.62 2.19
CA SER A 55 -15.07 17.25 2.85
C SER A 55 -15.58 18.51 2.13
N SER A 56 -14.93 18.92 1.05
CA SER A 56 -15.28 20.13 0.29
C SER A 56 -16.57 19.94 -0.50
N SER A 57 -17.35 21.02 -0.65
CA SER A 57 -18.56 21.09 -1.47
C SER A 57 -18.54 22.36 -2.32
N ASN A 58 -19.48 22.48 -3.27
CA ASN A 58 -19.67 23.72 -4.06
C ASN A 58 -19.92 24.95 -3.19
N THR A 59 -20.62 24.79 -2.06
CA THR A 59 -20.99 25.88 -1.16
C THR A 59 -19.93 26.17 -0.09
N ALA A 60 -19.07 25.20 0.21
CA ALA A 60 -18.03 25.30 1.25
C ALA A 60 -16.69 24.76 0.71
N GLY A 61 -16.11 25.51 -0.23
CA GLY A 61 -14.83 25.18 -0.87
C GLY A 61 -13.67 25.15 0.12
N SER A 62 -13.04 23.99 0.29
CA SER A 62 -11.92 23.79 1.22
C SER A 62 -10.64 23.37 0.48
N HIS A 63 -10.17 24.24 -0.42
CA HIS A 63 -9.01 24.01 -1.29
C HIS A 63 -7.71 24.66 -0.81
N ARG A 64 -7.72 25.33 0.35
CA ARG A 64 -6.60 26.12 0.88
C ARG A 64 -5.27 25.35 0.95
N TYR A 65 -5.32 24.08 1.33
CA TYR A 65 -4.13 23.24 1.49
C TYR A 65 -3.77 22.45 0.23
N CYS A 66 -4.60 22.49 -0.81
CA CYS A 66 -4.31 21.82 -2.07
C CYS A 66 -3.13 22.51 -2.77
N PRO A 67 -2.27 21.76 -3.48
CA PRO A 67 -1.17 22.36 -4.24
C PRO A 67 -1.72 23.32 -5.30
N GLU A 68 -0.99 24.41 -5.53
CA GLU A 68 -1.31 25.42 -6.53
C GLU A 68 -0.71 25.06 -7.89
N GLY A 69 -1.17 25.74 -8.95
CA GLY A 69 -0.61 25.63 -10.29
C GLY A 69 -1.33 24.63 -11.21
N ALA A 70 -0.98 24.70 -12.51
CA ALA A 70 -1.58 23.91 -13.58
C ALA A 70 -1.38 22.38 -13.42
N THR A 71 -0.38 21.96 -12.65
CA THR A 71 -0.09 20.55 -12.36
C THR A 71 -0.76 20.04 -11.08
N SER A 72 -1.59 20.87 -10.44
CA SER A 72 -2.33 20.47 -9.25
C SER A 72 -3.26 19.28 -9.52
N TRP A 73 -3.24 18.30 -8.63
CA TRP A 73 -4.22 17.22 -8.63
C TRP A 73 -5.62 17.72 -8.21
N CYS A 74 -5.69 18.89 -7.57
CA CYS A 74 -6.95 19.53 -7.23
C CYS A 74 -7.48 20.28 -8.45
N LYS A 75 -8.57 19.77 -9.04
CA LYS A 75 -9.18 20.36 -10.23
C LYS A 75 -9.56 21.84 -10.05
N HIS A 76 -9.98 22.23 -8.85
CA HIS A 76 -10.32 23.62 -8.53
C HIS A 76 -9.08 24.52 -8.60
N ARG A 77 -8.01 24.20 -7.86
CA ARG A 77 -6.74 24.94 -7.92
C ARG A 77 -6.11 24.97 -9.31
N ARG A 78 -6.28 23.89 -10.06
CA ARG A 78 -5.81 23.82 -11.44
C ARG A 78 -6.58 24.76 -12.36
N ALA A 79 -7.91 24.80 -12.25
CA ALA A 79 -8.75 25.72 -13.02
C ALA A 79 -8.42 27.18 -12.69
N GLU A 80 -8.26 27.51 -11.40
CA GLU A 80 -7.81 28.84 -10.96
C GLU A 80 -6.47 29.24 -11.61
N ALA A 81 -5.50 28.33 -11.66
CA ALA A 81 -4.19 28.60 -12.24
C ALA A 81 -4.22 28.73 -13.78
N LEU A 82 -5.20 28.12 -14.45
CA LEU A 82 -5.38 28.19 -15.90
C LEU A 82 -6.35 29.29 -16.34
N GLY A 83 -7.00 29.99 -15.40
CA GLY A 83 -8.03 30.97 -15.71
C GLY A 83 -9.35 30.36 -16.19
N GLU A 84 -9.60 29.08 -15.89
CA GLU A 84 -10.81 28.35 -16.28
C GLU A 84 -11.87 28.38 -15.16
N ALA A 85 -13.13 28.16 -15.53
CA ALA A 85 -14.19 27.97 -14.55
C ALA A 85 -13.96 26.67 -13.74
N PRO A 86 -13.98 26.73 -12.40
CA PRO A 86 -13.79 25.54 -11.59
C PRO A 86 -14.94 24.54 -11.79
N PRO A 87 -14.67 23.24 -11.88
CA PRO A 87 -15.72 22.24 -12.04
C PRO A 87 -16.53 22.07 -10.76
N ASP A 88 -17.75 21.57 -10.92
CA ASP A 88 -18.59 21.17 -9.80
C ASP A 88 -17.92 20.13 -8.90
N HIS A 89 -18.06 20.35 -7.60
CA HIS A 89 -17.47 19.59 -6.53
C HIS A 89 -18.50 18.65 -5.89
N THR A 90 -18.36 17.36 -6.19
CA THR A 90 -19.07 16.31 -5.45
C THR A 90 -18.26 15.93 -4.20
N PRO A 91 -18.78 16.15 -2.98
CA PRO A 91 -18.07 15.78 -1.76
C PRO A 91 -17.84 14.26 -1.69
N ILE A 92 -16.63 13.86 -1.29
CA ILE A 92 -16.30 12.44 -1.05
C ILE A 92 -16.90 11.97 0.28
N LEU A 93 -16.98 12.87 1.26
CA LEU A 93 -17.50 12.63 2.59
C LEU A 93 -18.69 13.55 2.87
N THR A 94 -19.74 12.99 3.47
CA THR A 94 -20.79 13.80 4.10
C THR A 94 -20.24 14.58 5.29
N LYS A 95 -20.98 15.58 5.78
CA LYS A 95 -20.61 16.33 6.98
C LYS A 95 -20.40 15.40 8.19
N ALA A 96 -21.31 14.44 8.41
CA ALA A 96 -21.19 13.49 9.51
C ALA A 96 -19.97 12.57 9.34
N GLN A 97 -19.70 12.08 8.12
CA GLN A 97 -18.52 11.27 7.82
C GLN A 97 -17.21 12.05 8.02
N GLY A 98 -17.14 13.31 7.57
CA GLY A 98 -15.99 14.18 7.76
C GLY A 98 -15.66 14.41 9.23
N LEU A 99 -16.68 14.63 10.06
CA LEU A 99 -16.52 14.76 11.52
C LEU A 99 -16.07 13.45 12.17
N ALA A 100 -16.65 12.32 11.79
CA ALA A 100 -16.30 11.02 12.36
C ALA A 100 -14.86 10.58 12.00
N VAL A 101 -14.33 11.00 10.85
CA VAL A 101 -12.99 10.65 10.37
C VAL A 101 -11.92 11.64 10.85
N LEU A 102 -12.30 12.84 11.29
CA LEU A 102 -11.38 13.87 11.79
C LEU A 102 -10.40 13.38 12.88
N PRO A 103 -10.83 12.62 13.92
CA PRO A 103 -9.90 12.10 14.93
C PRO A 103 -8.83 11.17 14.34
N ILE A 104 -9.16 10.45 13.26
CA ILE A 104 -8.20 9.60 12.57
C ILE A 104 -7.15 10.44 11.86
N TYR A 105 -7.55 11.52 11.17
CA TYR A 105 -6.60 12.43 10.52
C TYR A 105 -5.67 13.08 11.55
N LYS A 106 -6.21 13.60 12.66
CA LYS A 106 -5.41 14.19 13.75
C LYS A 106 -4.32 13.22 14.24
N ARG A 107 -4.66 11.95 14.47
CA ARG A 107 -3.69 10.93 14.86
C ARG A 107 -2.70 10.59 13.75
N LEU A 108 -3.15 10.57 12.49
CA LEU A 108 -2.30 10.26 11.33
C LEU A 108 -1.34 11.41 10.95
N THR A 109 -1.59 12.62 11.46
CA THR A 109 -0.72 13.78 11.28
C THR A 109 0.19 14.04 12.48
N ASP A 110 0.19 13.14 13.48
CA ASP A 110 1.09 13.23 14.62
C ASP A 110 2.56 13.23 14.16
N GLU A 111 3.34 14.19 14.66
CA GLU A 111 4.72 14.39 14.19
C GLU A 111 5.59 13.15 14.45
N LYS A 112 5.46 12.50 15.62
CA LYS A 112 6.21 11.28 15.93
C LYS A 112 5.87 10.15 14.96
N LEU A 113 4.61 10.07 14.53
CA LEU A 113 4.20 9.15 13.48
C LEU A 113 4.83 9.52 12.13
N LEU A 114 4.78 10.79 11.73
CA LEU A 114 5.30 11.24 10.43
C LEU A 114 6.83 11.11 10.32
N VAL A 115 7.58 11.32 11.42
CA VAL A 115 9.03 11.05 11.48
C VAL A 115 9.34 9.61 11.07
N ARG A 116 8.53 8.64 11.51
CA ARG A 116 8.70 7.23 11.12
C ARG A 116 8.34 6.97 9.66
N CYS A 117 7.54 7.84 9.05
CA CYS A 117 7.14 7.77 7.65
C CYS A 117 8.09 8.52 6.71
N ILE A 118 9.13 9.20 7.21
CA ILE A 118 10.00 10.09 6.41
C ILE A 118 10.63 9.41 5.19
N GLN A 119 10.95 8.11 5.32
CA GLN A 119 11.54 7.30 4.25
C GLN A 119 10.50 6.75 3.26
N GLY A 120 9.20 6.94 3.50
CA GLY A 120 8.13 6.47 2.63
C GLY A 120 8.07 4.94 2.46
N LYS A 121 8.59 4.20 3.45
CA LYS A 121 8.61 2.73 3.44
C LYS A 121 7.20 2.14 3.60
N THR A 122 7.01 0.94 3.07
CA THR A 122 5.76 0.19 3.23
C THR A 122 5.71 -0.48 4.61
N GLN A 123 4.51 -0.70 5.14
CA GLN A 123 4.30 -1.37 6.43
C GLN A 123 4.84 -2.82 6.43
N ASN A 124 4.89 -3.46 5.26
CA ASN A 124 5.24 -4.86 5.08
C ASN A 124 6.57 -5.03 4.32
N ALA A 125 7.62 -4.30 4.71
CA ALA A 125 8.93 -4.40 4.06
C ALA A 125 9.50 -5.84 4.07
N ALA A 126 9.13 -6.64 5.06
CA ALA A 126 9.60 -8.02 5.20
C ALA A 126 8.80 -9.06 4.38
N GLU A 127 7.67 -8.70 3.75
CA GLU A 127 6.86 -9.69 3.02
C GLU A 127 7.63 -10.35 1.87
N SER A 128 8.47 -9.58 1.18
CA SER A 128 9.32 -10.11 0.12
C SER A 128 10.35 -11.11 0.63
N LEU A 129 10.96 -10.86 1.80
CA LEU A 129 11.90 -11.79 2.43
C LEU A 129 11.16 -13.02 2.98
N ASN A 130 10.07 -12.81 3.69
CA ASN A 130 9.23 -13.88 4.24
C ASN A 130 8.73 -14.83 3.15
N SER A 131 8.37 -14.30 1.98
CA SER A 131 8.01 -15.13 0.82
C SER A 131 9.14 -16.05 0.38
N LYS A 132 10.41 -15.64 0.49
CA LYS A 132 11.57 -16.50 0.19
C LYS A 132 11.80 -17.54 1.28
N ILE A 133 11.69 -17.15 2.55
CA ILE A 133 11.80 -18.07 3.67
C ILE A 133 10.75 -19.19 3.52
N TRP A 134 9.50 -18.85 3.25
CA TRP A 134 8.42 -19.84 3.12
C TRP A 134 8.50 -20.67 1.84
N LEU A 135 9.19 -20.18 0.81
CA LEU A 135 9.47 -20.96 -0.38
C LEU A 135 10.49 -22.07 -0.09
N LEU A 136 11.49 -21.78 0.75
CA LEU A 136 12.52 -22.75 1.17
C LEU A 136 12.04 -23.65 2.31
N CYS A 137 11.29 -23.10 3.26
CA CYS A 137 10.75 -23.79 4.44
C CYS A 137 9.26 -23.45 4.63
N PRO A 138 8.36 -24.22 3.98
CA PRO A 138 6.92 -23.97 4.05
C PRO A 138 6.37 -24.09 5.48
N LYS A 139 5.47 -23.18 5.86
CA LYS A 139 4.78 -23.19 7.17
C LYS A 139 3.93 -24.43 7.42
N THR A 140 3.55 -25.14 6.36
CA THR A 140 2.67 -26.31 6.43
C THR A 140 3.42 -27.60 6.72
N LYS A 141 4.75 -27.55 6.87
CA LYS A 141 5.59 -28.72 7.16
C LYS A 141 6.37 -28.48 8.44
N PHE A 142 6.50 -29.51 9.26
CA PHE A 142 7.44 -29.51 10.37
C PHE A 142 8.87 -29.51 9.83
N ALA A 143 9.74 -28.71 10.44
CA ALA A 143 11.14 -28.61 10.09
C ALA A 143 11.97 -28.52 11.37
N SER A 144 13.18 -29.08 11.35
CA SER A 144 14.11 -28.93 12.46
C SER A 144 14.59 -27.48 12.57
N ARG A 145 15.10 -27.11 13.74
CA ARG A 145 15.69 -25.79 13.98
C ARG A 145 16.76 -25.45 12.93
N THR A 146 17.67 -26.39 12.67
CA THR A 146 18.75 -26.22 11.69
C THR A 146 18.21 -25.95 10.29
N THR A 147 17.17 -26.68 9.84
CA THR A 147 16.57 -26.43 8.52
C THR A 147 15.97 -25.02 8.43
N VAL A 148 15.29 -24.55 9.48
CA VAL A 148 14.71 -23.21 9.52
C VAL A 148 15.79 -22.13 9.47
N GLU A 149 16.86 -22.29 10.25
CA GLU A 149 18.01 -21.37 10.28
C GLU A 149 18.70 -21.30 8.92
N THR A 150 18.97 -22.44 8.29
CA THR A 150 19.57 -22.50 6.94
C THR A 150 18.66 -21.85 5.89
N ALA A 151 17.36 -22.15 5.90
CA ALA A 151 16.41 -21.55 4.97
C ALA A 151 16.33 -20.03 5.14
N ALA A 152 16.38 -19.53 6.38
CA ALA A 152 16.41 -18.10 6.65
C ALA A 152 17.70 -17.44 6.12
N ALA A 153 18.87 -18.04 6.36
CA ALA A 153 20.14 -17.54 5.86
C ALA A 153 20.19 -17.50 4.32
N MET A 154 19.76 -18.59 3.67
CA MET A 154 19.65 -18.67 2.21
C MET A 154 18.66 -17.64 1.65
N ALA A 155 17.53 -17.42 2.33
CA ALA A 155 16.54 -16.42 1.91
C ALA A 155 17.09 -14.99 1.99
N VAL A 156 17.85 -14.67 3.04
CA VAL A 156 18.52 -13.36 3.19
C VAL A 156 19.53 -13.15 2.07
N LEU A 157 20.34 -14.17 1.77
CA LEU A 157 21.30 -14.12 0.68
C LEU A 157 20.59 -13.90 -0.67
N TRP A 158 19.58 -14.70 -0.97
CA TRP A 158 18.79 -14.58 -2.20
C TRP A 158 18.09 -13.21 -2.31
N PHE A 159 17.54 -12.70 -1.21
CA PHE A 159 16.87 -11.40 -1.19
C PHE A 159 17.84 -10.25 -1.51
N ASN A 160 19.05 -10.29 -0.97
CA ASN A 160 20.03 -9.21 -1.11
C ASN A 160 20.88 -9.31 -2.39
N LYS A 161 21.22 -10.52 -2.83
CA LYS A 161 22.19 -10.75 -3.91
C LYS A 161 21.59 -11.37 -5.18
N GLY A 162 20.36 -11.88 -5.14
CA GLY A 162 19.74 -12.56 -6.28
C GLY A 162 19.97 -14.07 -6.27
N HIS A 163 19.63 -14.74 -7.36
CA HIS A 163 19.81 -16.18 -7.51
C HIS A 163 21.27 -16.60 -7.67
N SER A 164 22.10 -15.78 -8.32
CA SER A 164 23.51 -16.11 -8.53
C SER A 164 24.29 -16.28 -7.22
N SER A 165 23.76 -15.79 -6.10
CA SER A 165 24.40 -15.93 -4.80
C SER A 165 24.55 -17.37 -4.31
N PHE A 166 23.75 -18.30 -4.83
CA PHE A 166 23.87 -19.71 -4.45
C PHE A 166 25.14 -20.36 -4.98
N GLU A 167 25.73 -19.83 -6.05
CA GLU A 167 27.01 -20.28 -6.58
C GLU A 167 28.12 -20.12 -5.53
N HIS A 168 28.19 -18.95 -4.89
CA HIS A 168 29.15 -18.69 -3.81
C HIS A 168 28.96 -19.60 -2.59
N VAL A 169 27.72 -19.98 -2.27
CA VAL A 169 27.48 -20.92 -1.15
C VAL A 169 28.05 -22.30 -1.47
N LEU A 170 27.93 -22.75 -2.72
CA LEU A 170 28.49 -24.03 -3.14
C LEU A 170 30.03 -23.98 -3.12
N GLU A 171 30.62 -22.90 -3.62
CA GLU A 171 32.07 -22.69 -3.61
C GLU A 171 32.65 -22.76 -2.19
N GLU A 172 32.02 -22.08 -1.22
CA GLU A 172 32.41 -22.11 0.19
C GLU A 172 32.26 -23.50 0.84
N LEU A 173 31.34 -24.31 0.33
CA LEU A 173 31.18 -25.72 0.74
C LEU A 173 32.16 -26.66 0.02
N GLY A 174 33.06 -26.14 -0.82
CA GLY A 174 34.02 -26.92 -1.60
C GLY A 174 33.39 -27.62 -2.82
N VAL A 175 32.20 -27.17 -3.25
CA VAL A 175 31.48 -27.72 -4.40
C VAL A 175 31.56 -26.75 -5.57
N VAL A 176 32.14 -27.19 -6.69
CA VAL A 176 32.21 -26.37 -7.91
C VAL A 176 30.80 -26.21 -8.51
N PRO A 177 30.28 -24.98 -8.66
CA PRO A 177 28.98 -24.76 -9.29
C PRO A 177 28.99 -25.20 -10.76
N PRO A 178 28.02 -26.00 -11.22
CA PRO A 178 27.92 -26.34 -12.64
C PRO A 178 27.57 -25.11 -13.51
N ASP A 179 28.10 -25.03 -14.72
CA ASP A 179 27.80 -23.94 -15.68
C ASP A 179 26.29 -23.76 -15.94
N GLN A 180 25.54 -24.86 -15.91
CA GLN A 180 24.09 -24.84 -16.05
C GLN A 180 23.41 -24.10 -14.90
N LEU A 181 23.89 -24.28 -13.66
CA LEU A 181 23.38 -23.59 -12.49
C LEU A 181 23.68 -22.09 -12.58
N ILE A 182 24.91 -21.74 -12.98
CA ILE A 182 25.33 -20.35 -13.17
C ILE A 182 24.44 -19.64 -14.19
N THR A 183 24.26 -20.29 -15.34
CA THR A 183 23.41 -19.78 -16.44
C THR A 183 21.96 -19.63 -15.99
N LEU A 184 21.44 -20.61 -15.25
CA LEU A 184 20.08 -20.55 -14.70
C LEU A 184 19.94 -19.40 -13.69
N GLY A 185 20.90 -19.22 -12.78
CA GLY A 185 20.92 -18.16 -11.78
C GLY A 185 20.83 -16.79 -12.44
N ARG A 186 21.73 -16.52 -13.40
CA ARG A 186 21.74 -15.29 -14.22
C ARG A 186 20.41 -15.07 -14.95
N SER A 187 19.87 -16.10 -15.61
CA SER A 187 18.57 -16.02 -16.30
C SER A 187 17.40 -15.70 -15.36
N ARG A 188 17.43 -16.21 -14.12
CA ARG A 188 16.39 -15.93 -13.12
C ARG A 188 16.48 -14.51 -12.59
N ASP A 189 17.69 -14.01 -12.35
CA ASP A 189 17.90 -12.63 -11.93
C ASP A 189 17.54 -11.63 -13.03
N GLN A 190 17.90 -11.91 -14.27
CA GLN A 190 17.51 -11.11 -15.42
C GLN A 190 15.98 -11.01 -15.54
N ARG A 191 15.27 -12.14 -15.48
CA ARG A 191 13.79 -12.15 -15.46
C ARG A 191 13.20 -11.40 -14.27
N ARG A 192 13.85 -11.44 -13.10
CA ARG A 192 13.41 -10.69 -11.92
C ARG A 192 13.49 -9.18 -12.16
N ILE A 193 14.58 -8.72 -12.77
CA ILE A 193 14.78 -7.30 -13.14
C ILE A 193 13.76 -6.89 -14.21
N GLU A 194 13.61 -7.68 -15.28
CA GLU A 194 12.63 -7.41 -16.34
C GLU A 194 11.20 -7.32 -15.81
N ARG A 195 10.79 -8.25 -14.93
CA ARG A 195 9.47 -8.21 -14.29
C ARG A 195 9.29 -6.96 -13.44
N MET A 196 10.34 -6.53 -12.74
CA MET A 196 10.30 -5.31 -11.94
C MET A 196 10.09 -4.10 -12.85
N SER A 197 10.89 -3.95 -13.90
CA SER A 197 10.75 -2.84 -14.86
C SER A 197 9.39 -2.86 -15.56
N ALA A 198 8.92 -4.02 -16.01
CA ALA A 198 7.60 -4.18 -16.60
C ALA A 198 6.46 -3.87 -15.61
N CYS A 199 6.67 -4.07 -14.30
CA CYS A 199 5.66 -3.74 -13.30
C CYS A 199 5.45 -2.23 -13.14
N GLU A 200 6.37 -1.38 -13.58
CA GLU A 200 6.26 0.08 -13.52
C GLU A 200 5.33 0.65 -14.61
N THR A 201 5.08 -0.11 -15.67
CA THR A 201 4.23 0.32 -16.80
C THR A 201 2.80 0.62 -16.35
N ALA A 202 2.11 1.49 -17.09
CA ALA A 202 0.74 1.87 -16.79
C ALA A 202 -0.22 0.67 -16.96
N GLU A 203 0.05 -0.17 -17.95
CA GLU A 203 -0.67 -1.37 -18.32
C GLU A 203 -0.54 -2.43 -17.22
N ALA A 204 0.67 -2.69 -16.73
CA ALA A 204 0.88 -3.64 -15.64
C ALA A 204 0.23 -3.16 -14.34
N ARG A 205 0.28 -1.84 -14.05
CA ARG A 205 -0.46 -1.24 -12.93
C ARG A 205 -1.98 -1.39 -13.10
N ALA A 206 -2.50 -1.23 -14.31
CA ALA A 206 -3.92 -1.40 -14.61
C ALA A 206 -4.36 -2.87 -14.47
N HIS A 207 -3.58 -3.80 -15.01
CA HIS A 207 -3.82 -5.23 -14.91
C HIS A 207 -3.85 -5.68 -13.43
N ARG A 208 -2.87 -5.28 -12.61
CA ARG A 208 -2.85 -5.58 -11.17
C ARG A 208 -4.08 -5.03 -10.45
N ARG A 209 -4.53 -3.81 -10.78
CA ARG A 209 -5.78 -3.25 -10.22
C ARG A 209 -7.00 -4.10 -10.58
N ASN A 210 -7.08 -4.59 -11.81
CA ASN A 210 -8.18 -5.43 -12.27
C ASN A 210 -8.17 -6.81 -11.60
N VAL A 211 -7.00 -7.45 -11.49
CA VAL A 211 -6.85 -8.73 -10.78
C VAL A 211 -7.24 -8.59 -9.30
N ALA A 212 -6.76 -7.54 -8.62
CA ALA A 212 -7.13 -7.28 -7.24
C ALA A 212 -8.63 -6.98 -7.08
N LYS A 213 -9.26 -6.30 -8.05
CA LYS A 213 -10.71 -6.08 -8.08
C LYS A 213 -11.46 -7.41 -8.20
N LYS A 214 -11.03 -8.30 -9.11
CA LYS A 214 -11.62 -9.63 -9.30
C LYS A 214 -11.51 -10.48 -8.03
N ALA A 215 -10.30 -10.60 -7.46
CA ALA A 215 -10.07 -11.36 -6.24
C ALA A 215 -10.92 -10.88 -5.05
N ARG A 216 -11.17 -9.57 -4.93
CA ARG A 216 -12.08 -9.03 -3.90
C ARG A 216 -13.54 -9.33 -4.16
N LEU A 217 -13.97 -9.34 -5.42
CA LEU A 217 -15.32 -9.75 -5.79
C LEU A 217 -15.52 -11.23 -5.44
N ASP A 218 -14.54 -12.06 -5.76
CA ASP A 218 -14.53 -13.49 -5.43
C ASP A 218 -14.56 -13.70 -3.91
N ASP A 219 -13.70 -13.03 -3.14
CA ASP A 219 -13.71 -13.06 -1.66
C ASP A 219 -15.05 -12.58 -1.07
N SER A 220 -15.65 -11.54 -1.66
CA SER A 220 -16.97 -11.05 -1.23
C SER A 220 -18.10 -12.02 -1.58
N LEU A 221 -17.97 -12.77 -2.67
CA LEU A 221 -18.89 -13.85 -3.04
C LEU A 221 -18.74 -15.04 -2.09
N LEU A 222 -17.51 -15.43 -1.77
CA LEU A 222 -17.21 -16.48 -0.80
C LEU A 222 -17.78 -16.15 0.59
N LYS A 223 -17.52 -14.94 1.10
CA LYS A 223 -18.10 -14.48 2.38
C LYS A 223 -19.62 -14.47 2.39
N ARG A 224 -20.26 -14.14 1.26
CA ARG A 224 -21.73 -14.22 1.13
C ARG A 224 -22.23 -15.66 1.16
N ARG A 225 -21.47 -16.60 0.56
CA ARG A 225 -21.80 -18.02 0.53
C ARG A 225 -21.58 -18.71 1.89
N GLU A 226 -20.50 -18.37 2.58
CA GLU A 226 -20.11 -18.99 3.85
C GLU A 226 -20.95 -18.51 5.05
N GLY A 227 -21.60 -17.34 4.95
CA GLY A 227 -22.37 -16.77 6.05
C GLY A 227 -21.47 -16.26 7.19
N SER A 228 -22.04 -16.09 8.40
CA SER A 228 -21.29 -15.62 9.57
C SER A 228 -20.50 -16.76 10.22
N THR A 229 -19.36 -17.11 9.66
CA THR A 229 -18.45 -18.11 10.22
C THR A 229 -17.44 -17.45 11.17
N TYR A 230 -17.73 -17.57 12.47
CA TYR A 230 -16.84 -17.30 13.61
C TYR A 230 -16.53 -15.81 13.92
N GLY A 231 -16.89 -15.38 15.13
CA GLY A 231 -16.56 -14.06 15.68
C GLY A 231 -15.31 -14.10 16.56
N ALA A 232 -14.40 -13.14 16.41
CA ALA A 232 -13.25 -13.01 17.30
C ALA A 232 -13.73 -12.84 18.76
N GLY A 233 -13.44 -13.83 19.61
CA GLY A 233 -13.89 -13.88 21.01
C GLY A 233 -15.25 -14.56 21.24
N GLN A 234 -15.78 -15.29 20.25
CA GLN A 234 -16.96 -16.14 20.43
C GLN A 234 -16.52 -17.60 20.64
N PHE A 235 -16.36 -17.94 21.92
CA PHE A 235 -16.56 -19.26 22.52
C PHE A 235 -17.16 -19.02 23.91
#